data_AF-A0A6B3RTK7-F1
#
_entry.id   AF-A0A6B3RTK7-F1
#
_cell.length_a   1.000
_cell.length_b   1.000
_cell.length_c   1.000
_cell.angle_alpha   90.00
_cell.angle_beta   90.00
_cell.angle_gamma   90.00
#
_symmetry.space_group_name_H-M   'P 1'
#
loop_
_entity.id
_entity.type
_entity.pdbx_description
1 polymer ?
#
loop_
_entity_poly.entity_id
_entity_poly.type
_entity_poly.pdbx_seq_one_letter_code
_entity_poly.pdbx_strand_id
1 'polypeptide(L)' 'MSRAYLNLGVSPGITPLAMLRTAISRLHPDTLAVRSWRAARKRYYRELLQAHAEAQALAHVACQ' A
#
# COMPACT_ATOMS: atom_id res chain seq x y z
N MET A 1 -27.15 6.95 -19.85
CA MET A 1 -26.21 6.26 -18.93
C MET A 1 -24.90 6.03 -19.69
N SER A 2 -23.77 6.54 -19.18
CA SER A 2 -22.48 6.44 -19.87
C SER A 2 -22.02 4.97 -19.92
N ARG A 3 -21.58 4.53 -21.11
CA ARG A 3 -21.08 3.16 -21.36
C ARG A 3 -19.90 2.78 -20.46
N ALA A 4 -19.19 3.78 -19.92
CA ALA A 4 -18.09 3.57 -18.99
C ALA A 4 -18.54 2.90 -17.68
N TYR A 5 -19.71 3.26 -17.14
CA TYR A 5 -20.23 2.63 -15.91
C TYR A 5 -20.55 1.15 -16.10
N LEU A 6 -21.12 0.80 -17.26
CA LEU A 6 -21.43 -0.59 -17.63
C LEU A 6 -20.14 -1.40 -17.84
N ASN A 7 -19.17 -0.84 -18.56
CA ASN A 7 -17.86 -1.49 -18.78
C ASN A 7 -17.08 -1.70 -17.47
N LEU A 8 -17.27 -0.81 -16.49
CA LEU A 8 -16.69 -0.90 -15.16
C LEU A 8 -17.53 -1.75 -14.18
N GLY A 9 -18.70 -2.26 -14.59
CA GLY A 9 -19.56 -3.11 -13.78
C GLY A 9 -20.03 -2.43 -12.49
N VAL A 10 -20.15 -1.11 -12.49
CA VAL A 10 -20.51 -0.30 -11.32
C VAL A 10 -21.88 0.32 -11.47
N SER A 11 -22.63 0.36 -10.37
CA SER A 11 -23.94 1.02 -10.33
C SER A 11 -23.78 2.54 -10.53
N PRO A 12 -24.68 3.20 -11.28
CA PRO A 12 -24.64 4.66 -11.46
C PRO A 12 -24.79 5.48 -10.17
N GLY A 13 -25.26 4.86 -9.07
CA GLY A 13 -25.44 5.51 -7.77
C GLY A 13 -24.20 5.55 -6.88
N ILE A 14 -23.04 5.07 -7.35
CA ILE A 14 -21.81 5.08 -6.53
C ILE A 14 -21.18 6.46 -6.46
N THR A 15 -20.43 6.72 -5.38
CA THR A 15 -19.70 7.97 -5.23
C THR A 15 -18.59 8.10 -6.29
N PRO A 16 -18.23 9.32 -6.72
CA PRO A 16 -17.16 9.54 -7.69
C PRO A 16 -15.82 8.90 -7.28
N LEU A 17 -15.51 8.89 -5.97
CA LEU A 17 -14.30 8.26 -5.43
C LEU A 17 -14.33 6.72 -5.56
N ALA A 18 -15.49 6.09 -5.34
CA ALA A 18 -15.65 4.66 -5.51
C ALA A 18 -15.53 4.26 -7.00
N MET A 19 -16.07 5.10 -7.89
CA MET A 19 -15.94 4.92 -9.34
C MET A 19 -14.48 4.97 -9.77
N LEU A 20 -13.75 6.01 -9.34
CA LEU A 20 -12.34 6.19 -9.66
C LEU A 20 -11.49 5.00 -9.16
N ARG A 21 -11.74 4.53 -7.94
CA ARG A 21 -11.04 3.35 -7.39
C ARG A 21 -11.31 2.11 -8.22
N THR A 22 -12.56 1.87 -8.62
CA THR A 22 -12.93 0.70 -9.42
C THR A 22 -12.31 0.76 -10.82
N ALA A 23 -12.28 1.95 -11.44
CA ALA A 23 -11.60 2.18 -12.70
C ALA A 23 -10.10 1.90 -12.61
N ILE A 24 -9.43 2.43 -11.59
CA ILE A 24 -7.99 2.19 -11.35
C ILE A 24 -7.72 0.71 -11.09
N SER A 25 -8.55 0.03 -10.28
CA SER A 25 -8.39 -1.41 -10.01
C SER A 25 -8.45 -2.27 -11.27
N ARG A 26 -9.34 -1.93 -12.22
CA ARG A 26 -9.51 -2.69 -13.46
C ARG A 26 -8.46 -2.35 -14.53
N LEU A 27 -8.10 -1.08 -14.65
CA LEU A 27 -7.17 -0.61 -15.68
C LEU A 27 -5.71 -0.81 -15.28
N HIS A 28 -5.39 -0.64 -14.00
CA HIS A 28 -4.03 -0.66 -13.47
C HIS A 28 -3.97 -1.35 -12.10
N PRO A 29 -4.16 -2.68 -12.03
CA PRO A 29 -4.07 -3.42 -10.78
C PRO A 29 -2.74 -3.21 -10.07
N ASP A 30 -1.65 -3.08 -10.84
CA ASP A 30 -0.30 -2.84 -10.33
C ASP A 30 -0.16 -1.49 -9.64
N THR A 31 -0.89 -0.46 -10.08
CA THR A 31 -0.86 0.87 -9.43
C THR A 31 -1.39 0.80 -8.00
N LEU A 32 -2.37 -0.07 -7.73
CA LEU A 32 -2.83 -0.32 -6.36
C LEU A 32 -1.85 -1.19 -5.57
N ALA A 33 -1.17 -2.13 -6.21
CA ALA A 33 -0.10 -2.91 -5.58
C ALA A 33 1.11 -2.03 -5.20
N VAL A 34 1.46 -1.03 -6.01
CA VAL A 34 2.50 -0.04 -5.70
C VAL A 34 2.06 0.88 -4.55
N ARG A 35 0.76 1.13 -4.40
CA ARG A 35 0.24 1.89 -3.26
C ARG A 35 0.47 1.17 -1.94
N SER A 36 0.27 -0.15 -1.89
CA SER A 36 0.61 -0.95 -0.70
C SER A 36 2.12 -1.09 -0.51
N TRP A 37 2.92 -1.04 -1.59
CA TRP A 37 4.37 -1.03 -1.52
C TRP A 37 4.95 0.13 -0.70
N ARG A 38 4.37 1.34 -0.74
CA ARG A 38 4.85 2.46 0.11
C ARG A 38 4.73 2.14 1.60
N ALA A 39 3.60 1.57 2.02
CA ALA A 39 3.39 1.20 3.42
C ALA A 39 4.27 0.01 3.81
N ALA A 40 4.38 -0.99 2.94
CA ALA A 40 5.27 -2.14 3.13
C ALA A 40 6.75 -1.73 3.25
N ARG A 41 7.22 -0.82 2.39
CA ARG A 41 8.59 -0.29 2.42
C ARG A 41 8.90 0.47 3.69
N LYS A 42 7.96 1.31 4.18
CA LYS A 42 8.12 2.01 5.47
C LYS A 42 8.19 1.03 6.64
N ARG A 43 7.36 -0.02 6.62
CA ARG A 43 7.37 -1.07 7.65
C ARG A 43 8.71 -1.81 7.67
N TYR A 44 9.19 -2.26 6.51
CA TYR A 44 10.50 -2.92 6.38
C TYR A 44 11.65 -2.10 6.96
N TYR A 45 11.74 -0.80 6.63
CA TYR A 45 12.82 0.04 7.17
C TYR A 45 12.71 0.23 8.68
N ARG A 46 11.49 0.28 9.24
CA ARG A 46 11.30 0.33 10.70
C ARG A 46 11.81 -0.94 11.36
N GLU A 47 11.44 -2.10 10.84
CA GLU A 47 11.87 -3.40 11.36
C GLU A 47 13.40 -3.53 11.28
N LEU A 48 14.00 -3.11 10.16
CA LEU A 48 15.46 -3.10 9.98
C LEU A 48 16.16 -2.20 11.01
N LEU A 49 15.68 -0.98 11.21
CA LEU A 49 16.26 -0.04 12.17
C LEU A 49 16.12 -0.53 13.62
N GLN A 50 14.98 -1.15 13.93
CA GLN A 50 14.74 -1.75 15.25
C GLN A 50 15.72 -2.89 15.52
N ALA A 51 15.86 -3.83 14.57
CA ALA A 51 16.82 -4.94 14.69
C ALA A 51 18.27 -4.44 14.82
N HIS A 52 18.61 -3.35 14.12
CA HIS A 52 19.93 -2.74 14.25
C HIS A 52 20.17 -2.13 15.63
N ALA A 53 19.19 -1.41 16.18
CA ALA A 53 19.29 -0.84 17.53
C ALA A 53 19.41 -1.94 18.60
N GLU A 54 18.67 -3.03 18.46
CA GLU A 54 18.77 -4.21 19.34
C GLU A 54 20.15 -4.85 19.27
N ALA A 55 20.69 -5.04 18.07
CA ALA A 55 22.05 -5.55 17.89
C ALA A 55 23.11 -4.62 18.52
N GLN A 56 22.96 -3.30 18.37
CA GLN A 56 23.85 -2.33 19.02
C GLN A 56 23.76 -2.38 20.55
N ALA A 57 22.57 -2.49 21.11
CA ALA A 57 22.37 -2.60 22.56
C ALA A 57 23.00 -3.88 23.12
N LEU A 58 22.81 -5.01 22.44
CA LEU A 58 23.44 -6.28 22.81
C LEU A 58 24.97 -6.21 22.73
N ALA A 59 25.52 -5.59 21.68
CA ALA A 59 26.96 -5.39 21.54
C ALA A 59 27.52 -4.47 22.64
N HIS A 60 26.78 -3.45 23.07
CA HIS A 60 27.19 -2.56 24.14
C HIS A 60 27.20 -3.26 25.51
N VAL A 61 26.19 -4.09 25.79
CA VAL A 61 26.11 -4.90 27.02
C VAL A 61 27.23 -5.96 27.05
N ALA A 62 27.60 -6.56 25.91
CA ALA A 62 28.66 -7.57 25.84
C ALA A 62 30.08 -7.01 26.06
N CYS A 63 30.28 -5.69 25.93
CA CYS A 63 31.55 -5.01 26.18
C CYS A 63 31.67 -4.40 27.60
N GLN A 64 30.62 -4.48 28.42
CA GLN A 64 30.66 -4.13 29.85
C GLN A 64 30.98 -5.36 30.69
#